data_AF-A0A961NLF6-F1
#
_entry.id   AF-A0A961NLF6-F1
#
_cell.length_a   1.000
_cell.length_b   1.000
_cell.length_c   1.000
_cell.angle_alpha   90.00
_cell.angle_beta   90.00
_cell.angle_gamma   90.00
#
_symmetry.space_group_name_H-M   'P 1'
#
loop_
_entity.id
_entity.type
_entity.pdbx_description
1 polymer ?
#
loop_
_entity_poly.entity_id
_entity_poly.type
_entity_poly.pdbx_seq_one_letter_code
_entity_poly.pdbx_strand_id
1 'polypeptide(L)'
;SLFWFALMCLSLGTRALISGERFLYIYDWSVIHRLEYFSFYFSVSAVAIYFHLLYPREYYKWISYAFAAAGFLFCFTLVFMPAVQYTRFLVIFQLITGLFILYAIAGMILATVRRREQVFVFLSGTLTVSFCVTNDVLYNNGIYLTGTNNLSPLGWILFVFSQSTLLGTRLTHAFRAVENLTENLRSQATSFRRFVPDQFLNVLSREQVTEIELGDSRNMQMSVLFADIRSFTTLSETMSTAENIRFLNSYLKRMEPCITGHGGFIDKFIGDAIMALFQEQNSDANQNKNETDYARRSVQSAIDMLAELEVYNNNRVDSGYLPISIGIGIHAGEV
;
A
#
# COMPACT_ATOMS: atom_id res chain seq x y z
N SER A 1 -6.16 -8.18 -16.53
CA SER A 1 -7.52 -7.69 -16.86
C SER A 1 -7.47 -6.35 -17.59
N LEU A 2 -6.73 -5.34 -17.08
CA LEU A 2 -6.58 -3.99 -17.68
C LEU A 2 -6.21 -3.99 -19.18
N PHE A 3 -5.24 -4.81 -19.59
CA PHE A 3 -4.85 -4.91 -21.00
C PHE A 3 -6.01 -5.31 -21.92
N TRP A 4 -6.76 -6.35 -21.55
CA TRP A 4 -7.91 -6.83 -22.31
C TRP A 4 -9.10 -5.86 -22.27
N PHE A 5 -9.27 -5.13 -21.17
CA PHE A 5 -10.24 -4.04 -21.09
C PHE A 5 -9.89 -2.90 -22.06
N ALA A 6 -8.62 -2.47 -22.10
CA ALA A 6 -8.16 -1.44 -23.04
C ALA A 6 -8.35 -1.88 -24.50
N LEU A 7 -8.02 -3.14 -24.80
CA LEU A 7 -8.17 -3.74 -26.13
C LEU A 7 -9.65 -3.85 -26.55
N MET A 8 -10.53 -4.19 -25.62
CA MET A 8 -11.98 -4.15 -25.81
C MET A 8 -12.46 -2.72 -26.10
N CYS A 9 -12.08 -1.74 -25.28
CA CYS A 9 -12.46 -0.34 -25.49
C CYS A 9 -11.98 0.19 -26.85
N LEU A 10 -10.76 -0.16 -27.27
CA LEU A 10 -10.22 0.22 -28.58
C LEU A 10 -11.06 -0.38 -29.72
N SER A 11 -11.35 -1.69 -29.65
CA SER A 11 -12.21 -2.36 -30.64
C SER A 11 -13.61 -1.75 -30.73
N LEU A 12 -14.20 -1.40 -29.59
CA LEU A 12 -15.53 -0.80 -29.52
C LEU A 12 -15.54 0.64 -30.04
N GLY A 13 -14.51 1.42 -29.71
CA GLY A 13 -14.32 2.77 -30.24
C GLY A 13 -14.17 2.76 -31.76
N THR A 14 -13.37 1.82 -32.30
CA THR A 14 -13.26 1.66 -33.77
C THR A 14 -14.58 1.28 -34.41
N ARG A 15 -15.40 0.42 -33.77
CA ARG A 15 -16.71 0.04 -34.28
C ARG A 15 -17.66 1.23 -34.35
N ALA A 16 -17.76 2.01 -33.27
CA ALA A 16 -18.66 3.17 -33.19
C ALA A 16 -18.34 4.23 -34.26
N LEU A 17 -17.05 4.42 -34.58
CA LEU A 17 -16.60 5.34 -35.64
C LEU A 17 -16.98 4.88 -37.06
N ILE A 18 -17.15 3.56 -37.26
CA ILE A 18 -17.36 2.94 -38.58
C ILE A 18 -18.85 2.65 -38.85
N SER A 19 -19.61 2.20 -37.84
CA SER A 19 -20.99 1.70 -38.03
C SER A 19 -22.10 2.76 -37.93
N GLY A 20 -21.80 3.95 -37.39
CA GLY A 20 -22.74 5.07 -37.26
C GLY A 20 -22.78 5.98 -38.49
N GLU A 21 -22.57 7.29 -38.29
CA GLU A 21 -22.56 8.29 -39.38
C GLU A 21 -21.36 8.18 -40.35
N ARG A 22 -20.58 7.08 -40.29
CA ARG A 22 -19.36 6.87 -41.07
C ARG A 22 -18.42 8.08 -41.02
N PHE A 23 -18.02 8.46 -39.82
CA PHE A 23 -17.10 9.60 -39.61
C PHE A 23 -15.75 9.41 -40.34
N LEU A 24 -15.33 8.16 -40.54
CA LEU A 24 -14.20 7.80 -41.41
C LEU A 24 -14.69 7.62 -42.85
N TYR A 25 -14.42 8.62 -43.70
CA TYR A 25 -14.62 8.55 -45.16
C TYR A 25 -13.58 7.62 -45.79
N ILE A 26 -13.76 6.31 -45.62
CA ILE A 26 -13.03 5.29 -46.37
C ILE A 26 -13.80 5.03 -47.67
N TYR A 27 -13.16 5.27 -48.81
CA TYR A 27 -13.81 5.18 -50.13
C TYR A 27 -14.17 3.74 -50.54
N ASP A 28 -13.52 2.72 -49.96
CA ASP A 28 -13.79 1.31 -50.27
C ASP A 28 -14.82 0.71 -49.30
N TRP A 29 -16.01 0.46 -49.83
CA TRP A 29 -17.14 -0.13 -49.12
C TRP A 29 -16.85 -1.55 -48.61
N SER A 30 -15.97 -2.29 -49.28
CA SER A 30 -15.56 -3.64 -48.85
C SER A 30 -14.75 -3.61 -47.56
N VAL A 31 -13.85 -2.64 -47.44
CA VAL A 31 -12.98 -2.48 -46.27
C VAL A 31 -13.78 -2.07 -45.03
N ILE A 32 -14.75 -1.17 -45.20
CA ILE A 32 -15.64 -0.73 -44.12
C ILE A 32 -16.37 -1.91 -43.48
N HIS A 33 -17.03 -2.76 -44.27
CA HIS A 33 -17.77 -3.91 -43.73
C HIS A 33 -16.87 -4.98 -43.14
N ARG A 34 -15.67 -5.20 -43.70
CA ARG A 34 -14.68 -6.11 -43.10
C ARG A 34 -14.23 -5.63 -41.73
N LEU A 35 -13.97 -4.33 -41.58
CA LEU A 35 -13.60 -3.74 -40.29
C LEU A 35 -14.76 -3.80 -39.29
N GLU A 36 -15.99 -3.54 -39.75
CA GLU A 36 -17.18 -3.63 -38.91
C GLU A 36 -17.38 -5.06 -38.36
N TYR A 37 -17.25 -6.08 -39.21
CA TYR A 37 -17.40 -7.47 -38.79
C TYR A 37 -16.21 -7.93 -37.94
N PHE A 38 -14.99 -7.50 -38.27
CA PHE A 38 -13.82 -7.77 -37.45
C PHE A 38 -13.99 -7.24 -36.04
N SER A 39 -14.44 -5.98 -35.90
CA SER A 39 -14.70 -5.38 -34.58
C SER A 39 -15.77 -6.13 -33.79
N PHE A 40 -16.79 -6.69 -34.46
CA PHE A 40 -17.81 -7.51 -33.82
C PHE A 40 -17.24 -8.84 -33.32
N TYR A 41 -16.55 -9.57 -34.19
CA TYR A 41 -16.00 -10.89 -33.88
C TYR A 41 -14.92 -10.83 -32.79
N PHE A 42 -14.06 -9.82 -32.86
CA PHE A 42 -13.02 -9.58 -31.89
C PHE A 42 -13.59 -9.15 -30.53
N SER A 43 -14.67 -8.38 -30.49
CA SER A 43 -15.29 -7.94 -29.23
C SER A 43 -15.72 -9.11 -28.33
N VAL A 44 -16.36 -10.15 -28.89
CA VAL A 44 -16.75 -11.35 -28.13
C VAL A 44 -15.52 -12.04 -27.52
N SER A 45 -14.42 -12.12 -28.29
CA SER A 45 -13.17 -12.72 -27.81
C SER A 45 -12.54 -11.94 -26.67
N ALA A 46 -12.44 -10.62 -26.84
CA ALA A 46 -11.87 -9.73 -25.82
C ALA A 46 -12.70 -9.75 -24.53
N VAL A 47 -14.04 -9.69 -24.64
CA VAL A 47 -14.95 -9.71 -23.48
C VAL A 47 -14.91 -11.07 -22.78
N ALA A 48 -14.86 -12.19 -23.51
CA ALA A 48 -14.80 -13.53 -22.92
C ALA A 48 -13.54 -13.75 -22.06
N ILE A 49 -12.38 -13.30 -22.57
CA ILE A 49 -11.11 -13.35 -21.83
C ILE A 49 -11.14 -12.37 -20.66
N TYR A 50 -11.67 -11.17 -20.87
CA TYR A 50 -11.80 -10.16 -19.83
C TYR A 50 -12.64 -10.67 -18.64
N PHE A 51 -13.78 -11.33 -18.89
CA PHE A 51 -14.67 -11.86 -17.85
C PHE A 51 -13.98 -12.96 -17.04
N HIS A 52 -13.24 -13.86 -17.70
CA HIS A 52 -12.43 -14.87 -17.02
C HIS A 52 -11.37 -14.26 -16.12
N LEU A 53 -10.64 -13.25 -16.59
CA LEU A 53 -9.60 -12.59 -15.79
C LEU A 53 -10.19 -11.76 -14.63
N LEU A 54 -11.42 -11.26 -14.79
CA LEU A 54 -12.07 -10.43 -13.78
C LEU A 54 -12.70 -11.27 -12.65
N TYR A 55 -13.27 -12.43 -13.01
CA TYR A 55 -13.92 -13.37 -12.10
C TYR A 55 -13.55 -14.83 -12.43
N PRO A 56 -12.31 -15.27 -12.14
CA PRO A 56 -11.81 -16.60 -12.53
C PRO A 56 -12.56 -17.79 -11.91
N ARG A 57 -13.28 -17.56 -10.79
CA ARG A 57 -14.06 -18.60 -10.10
C ARG A 57 -15.46 -18.77 -10.68
N GLU A 58 -15.96 -17.76 -11.37
CA GLU A 58 -17.32 -17.70 -11.90
C GLU A 58 -17.34 -17.96 -13.41
N TYR A 59 -16.29 -17.54 -14.12
CA TYR A 59 -16.09 -17.82 -15.54
C TYR A 59 -15.01 -18.87 -15.74
N TYR A 60 -15.43 -20.06 -16.16
CA TYR A 60 -14.52 -21.18 -16.39
C TYR A 60 -13.57 -20.91 -17.55
N LYS A 61 -12.29 -21.20 -17.30
CA LYS A 61 -11.20 -21.01 -18.24
C LYS A 61 -11.54 -21.56 -19.63
N TRP A 62 -11.90 -22.83 -19.72
CA TRP A 62 -12.14 -23.51 -21.00
C TRP A 62 -13.31 -22.93 -21.79
N ILE A 63 -14.41 -22.55 -21.13
CA ILE A 63 -15.58 -21.96 -21.80
C ILE A 63 -15.22 -20.58 -22.37
N SER A 64 -14.55 -19.74 -21.58
CA SER A 64 -14.11 -18.42 -22.04
C SER A 64 -13.11 -18.50 -23.19
N TYR A 65 -12.15 -19.45 -23.14
CA TYR A 65 -11.23 -19.67 -24.27
C TYR A 65 -11.93 -20.27 -25.50
N ALA A 66 -12.98 -21.08 -25.34
CA ALA A 66 -13.75 -21.58 -26.48
C ALA A 66 -14.47 -20.45 -27.23
N PHE A 67 -15.11 -19.52 -26.51
CA PHE A 67 -15.72 -18.33 -27.13
C PHE A 67 -14.68 -17.44 -27.79
N ALA A 68 -13.51 -17.24 -27.16
CA ALA A 68 -12.43 -16.48 -27.77
C ALA A 68 -11.86 -17.15 -29.02
N ALA A 69 -11.64 -18.47 -28.99
CA ALA A 69 -11.19 -19.23 -30.14
C ALA A 69 -12.19 -19.15 -31.30
N ALA A 70 -13.49 -19.22 -31.01
CA ALA A 70 -14.54 -19.02 -32.00
C ALA A 70 -14.45 -17.62 -32.62
N GLY A 71 -14.35 -16.55 -31.82
CA GLY A 71 -14.22 -15.20 -32.38
C GLY A 71 -12.96 -15.00 -33.22
N PHE A 72 -11.80 -15.53 -32.80
CA PHE A 72 -10.58 -15.49 -33.62
C PHE A 72 -10.70 -16.28 -34.93
N LEU A 73 -11.34 -17.45 -34.90
CA LEU A 73 -11.61 -18.26 -36.09
C LEU A 73 -12.45 -17.46 -37.11
N PHE A 74 -13.51 -16.80 -36.65
CA PHE A 74 -14.36 -15.98 -37.51
C PHE A 74 -13.64 -14.72 -38.01
N CYS A 75 -12.78 -14.09 -37.21
CA CYS A 75 -11.90 -13.03 -37.70
C CYS A 75 -11.02 -13.50 -38.85
N PHE A 76 -10.50 -14.74 -38.80
CA PHE A 76 -9.70 -15.31 -39.89
C PHE A 76 -10.53 -15.50 -41.16
N THR A 77 -11.81 -15.89 -41.05
CA THR A 77 -12.69 -16.04 -42.23
C THR A 77 -12.87 -14.75 -43.02
N LEU A 78 -12.83 -13.58 -42.37
CA LEU A 78 -12.98 -12.27 -43.02
C LEU A 78 -11.83 -11.93 -43.98
N VAL A 79 -10.64 -12.50 -43.76
CA VAL A 79 -9.46 -12.22 -44.57
C VAL A 79 -9.51 -12.98 -45.89
N PHE A 80 -10.01 -14.22 -45.87
CA PHE A 80 -9.93 -15.15 -47.01
C PHE A 80 -11.23 -15.30 -47.80
N MET A 81 -12.40 -14.97 -47.23
CA MET A 81 -13.68 -15.23 -47.88
C MET A 81 -14.26 -14.05 -48.68
N PRO A 82 -14.98 -14.33 -49.78
CA PRO A 82 -15.72 -13.33 -50.55
C PRO A 82 -16.98 -12.84 -49.81
N ALA A 83 -17.46 -11.65 -50.20
CA ALA A 83 -18.50 -10.89 -49.48
C ALA A 83 -19.79 -11.65 -49.13
N VAL A 84 -20.28 -12.44 -50.07
CA VAL A 84 -21.52 -13.20 -49.92
C VAL A 84 -21.37 -14.29 -48.85
N GLN A 85 -20.19 -14.90 -48.73
CA GLN A 85 -19.97 -16.02 -47.81
C GLN A 85 -19.85 -15.53 -46.37
N TYR A 86 -19.02 -14.52 -46.09
CA TYR A 86 -18.89 -14.02 -44.71
C TYR A 86 -20.20 -13.42 -44.18
N THR A 87 -21.06 -12.89 -45.06
CA THR A 87 -22.38 -12.37 -44.67
C THR A 87 -23.30 -13.51 -44.22
N ARG A 88 -23.18 -14.72 -44.78
CA ARG A 88 -23.92 -15.90 -44.31
C ARG A 88 -23.39 -16.43 -42.98
N PHE A 89 -22.08 -16.39 -42.78
CA PHE A 89 -21.45 -16.76 -41.50
C PHE A 89 -21.82 -15.83 -40.35
N LEU A 90 -22.19 -14.58 -40.64
CA LEU A 90 -22.63 -13.61 -39.64
C LEU A 90 -23.82 -14.10 -38.80
N VAL A 91 -24.79 -14.79 -39.40
CA VAL A 91 -25.95 -15.35 -38.68
C VAL A 91 -25.50 -16.42 -37.67
N ILE A 92 -24.54 -17.26 -38.07
CA ILE A 92 -23.97 -18.29 -37.18
C ILE A 92 -23.25 -17.61 -36.00
N PHE A 93 -22.49 -16.55 -36.28
CA PHE A 93 -21.80 -15.82 -35.23
C PHE A 93 -22.76 -15.08 -34.28
N GLN A 94 -23.88 -14.56 -34.78
CA GLN A 94 -24.92 -13.97 -33.92
C GLN A 94 -25.50 -14.98 -32.91
N LEU A 95 -25.69 -16.24 -33.31
CA LEU A 95 -26.11 -17.30 -32.40
C LEU A 95 -25.04 -17.58 -31.32
N ILE A 96 -23.76 -17.61 -31.70
CA ILE A 96 -22.65 -17.74 -30.74
C ILE A 96 -22.63 -16.55 -29.76
N THR A 97 -22.83 -15.33 -30.24
CA THR A 97 -22.94 -14.13 -29.41
C THR A 97 -24.13 -14.21 -28.46
N GLY A 98 -25.28 -14.73 -28.90
CA GLY A 98 -26.44 -14.96 -28.03
C GLY A 98 -26.14 -15.94 -26.89
N LEU A 99 -25.48 -17.06 -27.19
CA LEU A 99 -25.00 -18.01 -26.17
C LEU A 99 -23.98 -17.36 -25.22
N PHE A 100 -23.09 -16.53 -25.74
CA PHE A 100 -22.13 -15.79 -24.93
C PHE A 100 -22.82 -14.78 -23.99
N ILE A 101 -23.84 -14.06 -24.46
CA ILE A 101 -24.63 -13.14 -23.63
C ILE A 101 -25.28 -13.88 -22.46
N LEU A 102 -25.89 -15.05 -22.71
CA LEU A 102 -26.48 -15.87 -21.66
C LEU A 102 -25.42 -16.32 -20.63
N TYR A 103 -24.26 -16.75 -21.11
CA TYR A 103 -23.13 -17.12 -20.26
C TYR A 103 -22.61 -15.94 -19.42
N ALA A 104 -22.47 -14.76 -20.04
CA ALA A 104 -22.07 -13.52 -19.39
C ALA A 104 -23.04 -13.10 -18.28
N ILE A 105 -24.35 -13.15 -18.55
CA ILE A 105 -25.37 -12.82 -17.54
C ILE A 105 -25.37 -13.85 -16.41
N ALA A 106 -25.32 -15.15 -16.71
CA ALA A 106 -25.32 -16.21 -15.71
C ALA A 106 -24.11 -16.11 -14.76
N GLY A 107 -22.90 -15.90 -15.30
CA GLY A 107 -21.70 -15.69 -14.51
C GLY A 107 -21.80 -14.45 -13.62
N MET A 108 -22.41 -13.37 -14.12
CA MET A 108 -22.63 -12.13 -13.37
C MET A 108 -23.63 -12.27 -12.23
N ILE A 109 -24.73 -13.00 -12.45
CA ILE A 109 -25.69 -13.31 -11.40
C ILE A 109 -25.01 -14.13 -10.31
N LEU A 110 -24.23 -15.15 -10.68
CA LEU A 110 -23.48 -15.98 -9.73
C LEU A 110 -22.45 -15.15 -8.93
N ALA A 111 -21.76 -14.22 -9.59
CA ALA A 111 -20.82 -13.30 -8.94
C ALA A 111 -21.52 -12.36 -7.93
N THR A 112 -22.75 -11.93 -8.23
CA THR A 112 -23.56 -11.08 -7.35
C THR A 112 -24.03 -11.84 -6.11
N VAL A 113 -24.53 -13.08 -6.29
CA VAL A 113 -24.98 -13.95 -5.19
C VAL A 113 -23.84 -14.26 -4.21
N ARG A 114 -22.61 -14.36 -4.70
CA ARG A 114 -21.41 -14.61 -3.89
C ARG A 114 -20.87 -13.37 -3.16
N ARG A 115 -21.67 -12.30 -3.03
CA ARG A 115 -21.44 -11.10 -2.20
C ARG A 115 -20.06 -10.44 -2.38
N ARG A 116 -19.61 -10.26 -3.63
CA ARG A 116 -18.51 -9.33 -3.88
C ARG A 116 -19.06 -7.91 -3.92
N GLU A 117 -18.41 -6.99 -3.20
CA GLU A 117 -18.79 -5.59 -3.21
C GLU A 117 -18.78 -5.04 -4.65
N GLN A 118 -19.76 -4.18 -4.97
CA GLN A 118 -19.86 -3.42 -6.22
C GLN A 118 -20.18 -4.22 -7.51
N VAL A 119 -20.59 -5.48 -7.41
CA VAL A 119 -21.02 -6.27 -8.58
C VAL A 119 -22.33 -5.75 -9.19
N PHE A 120 -23.19 -5.07 -8.40
CA PHE A 120 -24.47 -4.54 -8.89
C PHE A 120 -24.32 -3.53 -10.04
N VAL A 121 -23.35 -2.62 -9.94
CA VAL A 121 -23.05 -1.65 -11.02
C VAL A 121 -22.55 -2.38 -12.26
N PHE A 122 -21.80 -3.47 -12.08
CA PHE A 122 -21.34 -4.29 -13.19
C PHE A 122 -22.47 -5.10 -13.85
N LEU A 123 -23.36 -5.67 -13.04
CA LEU A 123 -24.51 -6.43 -13.52
C LEU A 123 -25.45 -5.53 -14.33
N SER A 124 -25.76 -4.33 -13.82
CA SER A 124 -26.62 -3.38 -14.55
C SER A 124 -26.00 -2.97 -15.88
N GLY A 125 -24.70 -2.67 -15.92
CA GLY A 125 -23.99 -2.38 -17.17
C GLY A 125 -24.02 -3.55 -18.15
N THR A 126 -23.81 -4.78 -17.67
CA THR A 126 -23.82 -6.00 -18.49
C THR A 126 -25.20 -6.29 -19.07
N LEU A 127 -26.27 -6.10 -18.28
CA LEU A 127 -27.65 -6.27 -18.74
C LEU A 127 -28.01 -5.22 -19.79
N THR A 128 -27.66 -3.96 -19.56
CA THR A 128 -27.92 -2.86 -20.50
C THR A 128 -27.24 -3.12 -21.84
N VAL A 129 -25.95 -3.47 -21.86
CA VAL A 129 -25.25 -3.74 -23.13
C VAL A 129 -25.77 -5.00 -23.81
N SER A 130 -26.13 -6.04 -23.04
CA SER A 130 -26.72 -7.27 -23.59
C SER A 130 -28.06 -7.00 -24.28
N PHE A 131 -28.89 -6.15 -23.68
CA PHE A 131 -30.15 -5.70 -24.28
C PHE A 131 -29.90 -4.90 -25.57
N CYS A 132 -29.01 -3.91 -25.53
CA CYS A 132 -28.69 -3.09 -26.71
C CYS A 132 -28.12 -3.92 -27.87
N VAL A 133 -27.22 -4.87 -27.60
CA VAL A 133 -26.65 -5.77 -28.62
C VAL A 133 -27.73 -6.70 -29.19
N THR A 134 -28.61 -7.24 -28.34
CA THR A 134 -29.71 -8.12 -28.78
C THR A 134 -30.69 -7.34 -29.66
N ASN A 135 -31.04 -6.10 -29.28
CA ASN A 135 -31.89 -5.23 -30.09
C ASN A 135 -31.32 -4.98 -31.48
N ASP A 136 -30.03 -4.62 -31.57
CA ASP A 136 -29.38 -4.32 -32.86
C ASP A 136 -29.27 -5.58 -33.75
N VAL A 137 -28.97 -6.74 -33.15
CA VAL A 137 -28.94 -8.02 -33.86
C VAL A 137 -30.32 -8.39 -34.41
N LEU A 138 -31.39 -8.20 -33.63
CA LEU A 138 -32.76 -8.50 -34.06
C LEU A 138 -33.25 -7.52 -35.13
N TYR A 139 -32.96 -6.24 -34.98
CA TYR A 139 -33.29 -5.20 -35.97
C TYR A 139 -32.65 -5.54 -37.32
N ASN A 140 -31.37 -5.91 -37.34
CA ASN A 140 -30.65 -6.30 -38.56
C ASN A 140 -31.17 -7.58 -39.22
N ASN A 141 -31.93 -8.40 -38.49
CA ASN A 141 -32.60 -9.60 -39.01
C ASN A 141 -34.09 -9.34 -39.32
N GLY A 142 -34.56 -8.09 -39.29
CA GLY A 142 -35.94 -7.71 -39.61
C GLY A 142 -36.95 -7.87 -38.47
N ILE A 143 -36.49 -8.09 -37.24
CA ILE A 143 -37.33 -8.19 -36.03
C ILE A 143 -37.20 -6.90 -35.23
N TYR A 144 -38.27 -6.10 -35.18
CA TYR A 144 -38.25 -4.76 -34.59
C TYR A 144 -38.81 -4.75 -33.16
N LEU A 145 -37.94 -4.66 -32.14
CA LEU A 145 -38.35 -4.58 -30.73
C LEU A 145 -38.64 -3.15 -30.25
N THR A 146 -37.72 -2.20 -30.48
CA THR A 146 -37.83 -0.81 -30.01
C THR A 146 -37.96 0.23 -31.14
N GLY A 147 -37.97 -0.21 -32.41
CA GLY A 147 -38.13 0.65 -33.58
C GLY A 147 -36.89 1.48 -33.96
N THR A 148 -35.85 1.51 -33.13
CA THR A 148 -34.58 2.21 -33.37
C THR A 148 -33.49 1.25 -33.85
N ASN A 149 -32.72 1.68 -34.84
CA ASN A 149 -31.47 1.02 -35.21
C ASN A 149 -30.31 1.62 -34.39
N ASN A 150 -29.29 0.81 -34.08
CA ASN A 150 -28.01 1.25 -33.51
C ASN A 150 -28.03 1.74 -32.03
N LEU A 151 -28.56 0.92 -31.12
CA LEU A 151 -28.52 1.15 -29.67
C LEU A 151 -27.21 0.70 -29.01
N SER A 152 -26.44 -0.20 -29.64
CA SER A 152 -25.24 -0.78 -29.06
C SER A 152 -24.16 0.23 -28.64
N PRO A 153 -23.89 1.35 -29.33
CA PRO A 153 -22.89 2.32 -28.88
C PRO A 153 -23.21 2.92 -27.49
N LEU A 154 -24.49 3.23 -27.22
CA LEU A 154 -24.93 3.74 -25.92
C LEU A 154 -24.76 2.69 -24.82
N GLY A 155 -25.13 1.43 -25.12
CA GLY A 155 -24.93 0.31 -24.20
C GLY A 155 -23.46 0.11 -23.83
N TRP A 156 -22.55 0.26 -24.81
CA TRP A 156 -21.11 0.17 -24.57
C TRP A 156 -20.56 1.30 -23.70
N ILE A 157 -21.03 2.53 -23.86
CA ILE A 157 -20.62 3.66 -23.00
C ILE A 157 -21.00 3.38 -21.54
N LEU A 158 -22.25 2.97 -21.30
CA LEU A 158 -22.72 2.64 -19.96
C LEU A 158 -21.96 1.45 -19.36
N PHE A 159 -21.64 0.45 -20.18
CA PHE A 159 -20.83 -0.69 -19.78
C PHE A 159 -19.39 -0.29 -19.39
N VAL A 160 -18.73 0.52 -20.23
CA VAL A 160 -17.36 1.02 -19.96
C VAL A 160 -17.34 1.90 -18.71
N PHE A 161 -18.34 2.77 -18.52
CA PHE A 161 -18.46 3.58 -17.30
C PHE A 161 -18.63 2.70 -16.05
N SER A 162 -19.49 1.69 -16.12
CA SER A 162 -19.66 0.68 -15.09
C SER A 162 -18.34 -0.07 -14.79
N GLN A 163 -17.52 -0.39 -15.80
CA GLN A 163 -16.21 -0.99 -15.59
C GLN A 163 -15.19 -0.05 -14.96
N SER A 164 -15.18 1.20 -15.39
CA SER A 164 -14.25 2.21 -14.89
C SER A 164 -14.43 2.44 -13.40
N THR A 165 -15.68 2.49 -12.93
CA THR A 165 -15.98 2.65 -11.49
C THR A 165 -15.50 1.43 -10.68
N LEU A 166 -15.79 0.21 -11.12
CA LEU A 166 -15.35 -1.04 -10.47
C LEU A 166 -13.81 -1.16 -10.39
N LEU A 167 -13.12 -0.81 -11.48
CA LEU A 167 -11.67 -0.88 -11.51
C LEU A 167 -11.05 0.20 -10.62
N GLY A 168 -11.61 1.42 -10.67
CA GLY A 168 -11.17 2.54 -9.84
C GLY A 168 -11.26 2.22 -8.35
N THR A 169 -12.37 1.67 -7.89
CA THR A 169 -12.52 1.29 -6.48
C THR A 169 -11.59 0.15 -6.08
N ARG A 170 -11.39 -0.88 -6.90
CA ARG A 170 -10.43 -1.96 -6.63
C ARG A 170 -9.01 -1.42 -6.49
N LEU A 171 -8.61 -0.48 -7.35
CA LEU A 171 -7.32 0.19 -7.25
C LEU A 171 -7.23 0.99 -5.94
N THR A 172 -8.24 1.79 -5.61
CA THR A 172 -8.28 2.56 -4.36
C THR A 172 -8.18 1.66 -3.12
N HIS A 173 -8.89 0.53 -3.08
CA HIS A 173 -8.80 -0.41 -1.97
C HIS A 173 -7.41 -1.05 -1.86
N ALA A 174 -6.80 -1.41 -3.00
CA ALA A 174 -5.45 -1.95 -3.02
C ALA A 174 -4.42 -0.92 -2.52
N PHE A 175 -4.50 0.34 -2.96
CA PHE A 175 -3.62 1.42 -2.49
C PHE A 175 -3.78 1.67 -0.98
N ARG A 176 -5.02 1.76 -0.48
CA ARG A 176 -5.28 1.93 0.96
C ARG A 176 -4.73 0.77 1.79
N ALA A 177 -4.81 -0.46 1.30
CA ALA A 177 -4.25 -1.61 2.01
C ALA A 177 -2.71 -1.50 2.15
N VAL A 178 -2.03 -1.03 1.10
CA VAL A 178 -0.57 -0.79 1.12
C VAL A 178 -0.20 0.34 2.07
N GLU A 179 -0.96 1.45 2.03
CA GLU A 179 -0.76 2.59 2.92
C GLU A 179 -0.92 2.19 4.39
N ASN A 180 -2.02 1.53 4.74
CA ASN A 180 -2.28 1.03 6.09
C ASN A 180 -1.17 0.06 6.57
N LEU A 181 -0.68 -0.83 5.70
CA LEU A 181 0.41 -1.73 6.04
C LEU A 181 1.69 -0.95 6.34
N THR A 182 2.00 0.06 5.54
CA THR A 182 3.18 0.91 5.71
C THR A 182 3.10 1.70 7.01
N GLU A 183 1.93 2.27 7.33
CA GLU A 183 1.69 2.97 8.59
C GLU A 183 1.83 2.04 9.80
N ASN A 184 1.27 0.84 9.73
CA ASN A 184 1.38 -0.15 10.80
C ASN A 184 2.84 -0.56 11.04
N LEU A 185 3.60 -0.83 9.98
CA LEU A 185 5.02 -1.15 10.07
C LEU A 185 5.82 0.01 10.68
N ARG A 186 5.53 1.24 10.25
CA ARG A 186 6.18 2.44 10.80
C ARG A 186 5.86 2.61 12.29
N SER A 187 4.60 2.45 12.67
CA SER A 187 4.15 2.52 14.07
C SER A 187 4.84 1.46 14.94
N GLN A 188 4.92 0.22 14.43
CA GLN A 188 5.62 -0.87 15.11
C GLN A 188 7.12 -0.55 15.27
N ALA A 189 7.78 -0.08 14.21
CA ALA A 189 9.19 0.33 14.28
C ALA A 189 9.42 1.47 15.29
N THR A 190 8.55 2.50 15.31
CA THR A 190 8.65 3.59 16.29
C THR A 190 8.44 3.12 17.73
N SER A 191 7.58 2.12 17.94
CA SER A 191 7.37 1.52 19.26
C SER A 191 8.61 0.73 19.71
N PHE A 192 9.24 -0.03 18.80
CA PHE A 192 10.48 -0.76 19.09
C PHE A 192 11.65 0.18 19.44
N ARG A 193 11.77 1.33 18.77
CA ARG A 193 12.79 2.35 19.09
C ARG A 193 12.71 2.90 20.52
N ARG A 194 11.57 2.77 21.20
CA ARG A 194 11.45 3.16 22.62
C ARG A 194 12.16 2.18 23.57
N PHE A 195 12.44 0.96 23.12
CA PHE A 195 13.07 -0.09 23.91
C PHE A 195 14.53 -0.33 23.54
N VAL A 196 14.93 0.02 22.31
CA VAL A 196 16.31 -0.09 21.82
C VAL A 196 16.72 1.27 21.25
N PRO A 197 17.51 2.08 21.99
CA PRO A 197 18.00 3.36 21.50
C PRO A 197 18.84 3.19 20.22
N ASP A 198 18.72 4.10 19.26
CA ASP A 198 19.52 4.06 18.01
C ASP A 198 21.04 4.13 18.33
N GLN A 199 21.41 4.78 19.44
CA GLN A 199 22.80 4.85 19.91
C GLN A 199 23.36 3.46 20.28
N PHE A 200 22.52 2.55 20.77
CA PHE A 200 22.92 1.17 21.07
C PHE A 200 23.26 0.40 19.78
N LEU A 201 22.54 0.65 18.68
CA LEU A 201 22.85 0.07 17.37
C LEU A 201 24.22 0.54 16.86
N ASN A 202 24.54 1.82 17.05
CA ASN A 202 25.85 2.38 16.68
C ASN A 202 27.01 1.73 17.45
N VAL A 203 26.81 1.40 18.74
CA VAL A 203 27.81 0.67 19.53
C VAL A 203 28.08 -0.69 18.90
N LEU A 204 27.02 -1.42 18.55
CA LEU A 204 27.09 -2.72 17.87
C LEU A 204 27.52 -2.64 16.40
N SER A 205 27.70 -1.44 15.84
CA SER A 205 27.96 -1.22 14.40
C SER A 205 26.90 -1.84 13.49
N ARG A 206 25.63 -1.74 13.91
CA ARG A 206 24.45 -2.18 13.15
C ARG A 206 23.63 -0.97 12.73
N GLU A 207 23.01 -1.03 11.56
CA GLU A 207 22.09 0.03 11.12
C GLU A 207 20.65 -0.28 11.51
N GLN A 208 20.32 -1.56 11.65
CA GLN A 208 18.96 -2.03 11.91
C GLN A 208 18.91 -3.06 13.03
N VAL A 209 17.87 -2.99 13.86
CA VAL A 209 17.61 -3.98 14.94
C VAL A 209 17.51 -5.41 14.38
N THR A 210 17.04 -5.57 13.14
CA THR A 210 16.94 -6.87 12.46
C THR A 210 18.27 -7.54 12.15
N GLU A 211 19.38 -6.81 12.23
CA GLU A 211 20.73 -7.32 11.99
C GLU A 211 21.40 -7.81 13.28
N ILE A 212 20.78 -7.60 14.44
CA ILE A 212 21.31 -8.04 15.72
C ILE A 212 21.09 -9.55 15.87
N GLU A 213 22.18 -10.28 16.10
CA GLU A 213 22.16 -11.70 16.41
C GLU A 213 22.45 -11.95 17.91
N LEU A 214 21.96 -13.08 18.44
CA LEU A 214 22.29 -13.50 19.79
C LEU A 214 23.80 -13.77 19.91
N GLY A 215 24.46 -13.07 20.82
CA GLY A 215 25.91 -13.15 21.01
C GLY A 215 26.68 -11.97 20.42
N ASP A 216 26.02 -11.07 19.69
CA ASP A 216 26.63 -9.80 19.28
C ASP A 216 27.15 -9.04 20.51
N SER A 217 28.45 -8.80 20.50
CA SER A 217 29.18 -8.10 21.57
C SER A 217 30.37 -7.37 20.95
N ARG A 218 30.78 -6.29 21.60
CA ARG A 218 31.92 -5.49 21.15
C ARG A 218 32.63 -4.92 22.37
N ASN A 219 33.93 -5.19 22.48
CA ASN A 219 34.77 -4.54 23.47
C ASN A 219 35.14 -3.13 23.00
N MET A 220 34.93 -2.13 23.84
CA MET A 220 35.27 -0.75 23.54
C MET A 220 35.84 -0.01 24.74
N GLN A 221 36.73 0.95 24.48
CA GLN A 221 37.13 1.93 25.50
C GLN A 221 36.00 2.94 25.69
N MET A 222 35.45 3.00 26.90
CA MET A 222 34.34 3.88 27.22
C MET A 222 34.31 4.28 28.69
N SER A 223 33.58 5.35 28.98
CA SER A 223 33.19 5.68 30.34
C SER A 223 31.78 5.24 30.63
N VAL A 224 31.61 4.56 31.77
CA VAL A 224 30.32 4.22 32.36
C VAL A 224 30.06 5.18 33.51
N LEU A 225 28.94 5.92 33.41
CA LEU A 225 28.46 6.82 34.45
C LEU A 225 27.24 6.19 35.11
N PHE A 226 27.26 6.09 36.44
CA PHE A 226 26.12 5.77 37.27
C PHE A 226 25.73 7.00 38.09
N ALA A 227 24.47 7.40 38.03
CA ALA A 227 23.92 8.43 38.91
C ALA A 227 22.73 7.86 39.68
N ASP A 228 22.61 8.17 40.97
CA ASP A 228 21.54 7.63 41.83
C ASP A 228 21.06 8.68 42.86
N ILE A 229 19.78 8.66 43.24
CA ILE A 229 19.21 9.64 44.18
C ILE A 229 19.49 9.19 45.62
N ARG A 230 20.14 10.05 46.40
CA ARG A 230 20.41 9.77 47.82
C ARG A 230 19.10 9.69 48.60
N SER A 231 18.97 8.62 49.38
CA SER A 231 17.80 8.37 50.23
C SER A 231 16.47 8.29 49.45
N PHE A 232 16.50 7.85 48.19
CA PHE A 232 15.31 7.72 47.37
C PHE A 232 14.25 6.80 47.97
N THR A 233 14.64 5.67 48.59
CA THR A 233 13.69 4.76 49.24
C THR A 233 12.84 5.50 50.26
N THR A 234 13.46 6.25 51.17
CA THR A 234 12.75 7.05 52.17
C THR A 234 11.86 8.12 51.53
N LEU A 235 12.34 8.78 50.47
CA LEU A 235 11.54 9.76 49.73
C LEU A 235 10.32 9.10 49.06
N SER A 236 10.52 7.93 48.46
CA SER A 236 9.49 7.18 47.72
C SER A 236 8.37 6.68 48.60
N GLU A 237 8.68 6.28 49.84
CA GLU A 237 7.70 5.80 50.83
C GLU A 237 6.72 6.90 51.26
N THR A 238 7.08 8.17 51.09
CA THR A 238 6.20 9.31 51.39
C THR A 238 5.29 9.71 50.23
N MET A 239 5.44 9.09 49.05
CA MET A 239 4.71 9.44 47.83
C MET A 239 3.76 8.32 47.41
N SER A 240 2.63 8.68 46.80
CA SER A 240 1.85 7.69 46.03
C SER A 240 2.62 7.22 44.79
N THR A 241 2.28 6.05 44.25
CA THR A 241 2.88 5.52 43.02
C THR A 241 2.83 6.52 41.86
N ALA A 242 1.71 7.23 41.69
CA ALA A 242 1.55 8.19 40.61
C ALA A 242 2.42 9.45 40.81
N GLU A 243 2.59 9.91 42.06
CA GLU A 243 3.49 11.00 42.40
C GLU A 243 4.95 10.62 42.19
N ASN A 244 5.33 9.40 42.61
CA ASN A 244 6.68 8.88 42.43
C ASN A 244 7.05 8.81 40.94
N ILE A 245 6.18 8.25 40.09
CA ILE A 245 6.41 8.20 38.64
C ILE A 245 6.55 9.61 38.04
N ARG A 246 5.70 10.57 38.46
CA ARG A 246 5.81 11.96 38.00
C ARG A 246 7.11 12.62 38.46
N PHE A 247 7.53 12.35 39.69
CA PHE A 247 8.79 12.85 40.25
C PHE A 247 9.98 12.29 39.46
N LEU A 248 10.06 10.97 39.29
CA LEU A 248 11.12 10.31 38.52
C LEU A 248 11.18 10.86 37.09
N ASN A 249 10.06 10.88 36.37
CA ASN A 249 10.04 11.42 35.00
C ASN A 249 10.49 12.88 34.94
N SER A 250 10.16 13.69 35.95
CA SER A 250 10.59 15.10 36.03
C SER A 250 12.10 15.23 36.28
N TYR A 251 12.65 14.39 37.16
CA TYR A 251 14.09 14.32 37.42
C TYR A 251 14.86 13.81 36.19
N LEU A 252 14.48 12.66 35.64
CA LEU A 252 15.14 12.03 34.49
C LEU A 252 15.15 12.95 33.26
N LYS A 253 14.04 13.64 32.98
CA LYS A 253 13.92 14.61 31.88
C LYS A 253 14.92 15.77 31.97
N ARG A 254 15.39 16.12 33.17
CA ARG A 254 16.39 17.17 33.39
C ARG A 254 17.82 16.64 33.30
N MET A 255 18.05 15.41 33.75
CA MET A 255 19.37 14.78 33.70
C MET A 255 19.76 14.30 32.29
N GLU A 256 18.79 13.84 31.49
CA GLU A 256 19.03 13.33 30.13
C GLU A 256 19.75 14.33 29.22
N PRO A 257 19.35 15.62 29.14
CA PRO A 257 20.08 16.63 28.37
C PRO A 257 21.55 16.82 28.79
N CYS A 258 21.86 16.71 30.09
CA CYS A 258 23.23 16.83 30.59
C CYS A 258 24.12 15.68 30.08
N ILE A 259 23.55 14.49 29.87
CA ILE A 259 24.25 13.31 29.33
C ILE A 259 24.39 13.41 27.81
N THR A 260 23.26 13.60 27.13
CA THR A 260 23.21 13.64 25.66
C THR A 260 23.95 14.85 25.09
N GLY A 261 23.94 15.99 25.78
CA GLY A 261 24.68 17.20 25.41
C GLY A 261 26.21 17.03 25.41
N HIS A 262 26.72 16.05 26.15
CA HIS A 262 28.14 15.67 26.18
C HIS A 262 28.44 14.44 25.31
N GLY A 263 27.52 14.05 24.44
CA GLY A 263 27.70 12.92 23.53
C GLY A 263 27.74 11.55 24.23
N GLY A 264 27.17 11.46 25.43
CA GLY A 264 26.81 10.19 26.05
C GLY A 264 25.40 9.76 25.66
N PHE A 265 25.05 8.51 25.89
CA PHE A 265 23.67 8.03 25.77
C PHE A 265 23.29 7.19 26.99
N ILE A 266 22.00 7.14 27.29
CA ILE A 266 21.48 6.37 28.42
C ILE A 266 21.29 4.93 27.97
N ASP A 267 21.98 4.00 28.61
CA ASP A 267 21.82 2.56 28.38
C ASP A 267 20.52 2.06 29.00
N LYS A 268 20.30 2.39 30.29
CA LYS A 268 19.05 2.10 30.98
C LYS A 268 18.83 2.97 32.22
N PHE A 269 17.57 3.00 32.64
CA PHE A 269 17.15 3.45 33.96
C PHE A 269 16.94 2.24 34.87
N ILE A 270 17.47 2.29 36.10
CA ILE A 270 17.35 1.24 37.11
C ILE A 270 16.67 1.85 38.34
N GLY A 271 15.34 1.99 38.29
CA GLY A 271 14.60 2.72 39.32
C GLY A 271 14.90 4.22 39.26
N ASP A 272 15.52 4.75 40.30
CA ASP A 272 16.03 6.13 40.39
C ASP A 272 17.45 6.31 39.85
N ALA A 273 18.14 5.21 39.54
CA ALA A 273 19.47 5.25 38.99
C ALA A 273 19.49 5.39 37.45
N ILE A 274 20.48 6.14 36.95
CA ILE A 274 20.79 6.32 35.53
C ILE A 274 22.11 5.62 35.23
N MET A 275 22.13 4.75 34.22
CA MET A 275 23.35 4.21 33.63
C MET A 275 23.56 4.83 32.25
N ALA A 276 24.66 5.54 32.06
CA ALA A 276 25.01 6.20 30.82
C ALA A 276 26.39 5.78 30.32
N LEU A 277 26.53 5.77 29.00
CA LEU A 277 27.68 5.28 28.27
C LEU A 277 28.26 6.40 27.40
N PHE A 278 29.56 6.61 27.51
CA PHE A 278 30.31 7.57 26.72
C PHE A 278 31.38 6.82 25.93
N GLN A 279 31.14 6.66 24.63
CA GLN A 279 32.08 6.04 23.71
C GLN A 279 32.96 7.08 23.02
N GLU A 280 34.08 6.64 22.44
CA GLU A 280 34.86 7.46 21.52
C GLU A 280 33.98 7.88 20.32
N GLN A 281 33.92 9.18 20.02
CA GLN A 281 33.22 9.64 18.82
C GLN A 281 34.15 9.48 17.62
N ASN A 282 33.64 8.87 16.55
CA ASN A 282 34.28 8.92 15.24
C ASN A 282 34.10 10.33 14.66
N SER A 283 34.72 11.32 15.28
CA SER A 283 34.91 12.64 14.67
C SER A 283 35.82 12.44 13.46
N ASP A 284 35.50 13.11 12.35
CA ASP A 284 36.21 13.06 11.06
C ASP A 284 37.72 12.76 11.18
N ALA A 285 38.23 11.94 10.25
CA ALA A 285 39.58 11.38 10.16
C ALA A 285 40.78 12.39 10.22
N ASN A 286 40.53 13.67 10.53
CA ASN A 286 41.48 14.76 10.60
C ASN A 286 41.58 15.46 11.97
N GLN A 287 40.86 15.03 13.02
CA GLN A 287 41.07 15.57 14.38
C GLN A 287 41.85 14.59 15.26
N ASN A 288 42.87 15.10 15.95
CA ASN A 288 43.69 14.38 16.92
C ASN A 288 42.81 13.53 17.84
N LYS A 289 42.93 12.19 17.73
CA LYS A 289 42.35 11.24 18.67
C LYS A 289 42.90 11.52 20.07
N ASN A 290 42.13 12.22 20.89
CA ASN A 290 42.38 12.25 22.32
C ASN A 290 41.80 10.96 22.89
N GLU A 291 42.69 9.98 23.16
CA GLU A 291 42.35 8.66 23.73
C GLU A 291 41.56 8.71 25.05
N THR A 292 41.41 9.89 25.67
CA THR A 292 40.68 10.10 26.93
C THR A 292 39.50 11.07 26.81
N ASP A 293 39.06 11.41 25.59
CA ASP A 293 37.98 12.39 25.39
C ASP A 293 36.64 11.93 25.99
N TYR A 294 36.30 10.65 25.85
CA TYR A 294 35.10 10.07 26.46
C TYR A 294 35.10 10.20 27.99
N ALA A 295 36.27 10.05 28.63
CA ALA A 295 36.43 10.23 30.07
C ALA A 295 36.19 11.68 30.48
N ARG A 296 36.80 12.64 29.77
CA ARG A 296 36.56 14.08 30.02
C ARG A 296 35.08 14.44 29.85
N ARG A 297 34.44 13.98 28.77
CA ARG A 297 33.01 14.26 28.51
C ARG A 297 32.10 13.67 29.58
N SER A 298 32.40 12.47 30.09
CA SER A 298 31.64 11.87 31.20
C SER A 298 31.73 12.70 32.48
N VAL A 299 32.92 13.24 32.80
CA VAL A 299 33.12 14.11 33.98
C VAL A 299 32.41 15.45 33.80
N GLN A 300 32.50 16.06 32.61
CA GLN A 300 31.80 17.31 32.34
C GLN A 300 30.28 17.12 32.43
N SER A 301 29.76 16.01 31.89
CA SER A 301 28.35 15.65 32.03
C SER A 301 27.92 15.55 33.50
N ALA A 302 28.73 14.93 34.35
CA ALA A 302 28.45 14.82 35.78
C ALA A 302 28.42 16.20 36.49
N ILE A 303 29.33 17.12 36.12
CA ILE A 303 29.33 18.49 36.64
C ILE A 303 28.04 19.21 36.23
N ASP A 304 27.65 19.11 34.96
CA ASP A 304 26.44 19.74 34.44
C ASP A 304 25.17 19.14 35.05
N MET A 305 25.14 17.83 35.34
CA MET A 305 24.07 17.18 36.09
C MET A 305 23.92 17.76 37.50
N LEU A 306 25.03 18.02 38.19
CA LEU A 306 25.01 18.62 39.53
C LEU A 306 24.53 20.07 39.50
N ALA A 307 24.96 20.85 38.49
CA ALA A 307 24.47 22.21 38.29
C ALA A 307 22.96 22.26 37.96
N GLU A 308 22.47 21.39 37.07
CA GLU A 308 21.04 21.31 36.76
C GLU A 308 20.22 20.82 37.96
N LEU A 309 20.80 19.96 38.82
CA LEU A 309 20.16 19.54 40.06
C LEU A 309 19.94 20.72 41.02
N GLU A 310 20.89 21.64 41.10
CA GLU A 310 20.75 22.86 41.92
C GLU A 310 19.58 23.72 41.42
N VAL A 311 19.48 23.93 40.11
CA VAL A 311 18.34 24.61 39.48
C VAL A 311 17.04 23.87 39.75
N TYR A 312 17.04 22.54 39.66
CA TYR A 312 15.86 21.74 39.97
C TYR A 312 15.44 21.87 41.43
N ASN A 313 16.39 21.84 42.36
CA ASN A 313 16.14 21.97 43.78
C ASN A 313 15.57 23.34 44.15
N ASN A 314 16.04 24.43 43.54
CA ASN A 314 15.45 25.76 43.74
C ASN A 314 13.96 25.76 43.40
N ASN A 315 13.60 25.23 42.22
CA ASN A 315 12.21 25.10 41.80
C ASN A 315 11.37 24.19 42.72
N ARG A 316 11.98 23.12 43.26
CA ARG A 316 11.32 22.21 44.21
C ARG A 316 11.00 22.92 45.51
N VAL A 317 11.96 23.67 46.06
CA VAL A 317 11.78 24.44 47.31
C VAL A 317 10.72 25.51 47.13
N ASP A 318 10.74 26.25 46.01
CA ASP A 318 9.70 27.25 45.68
C ASP A 318 8.30 26.63 45.58
N SER A 319 8.23 25.34 45.22
CA SER A 319 6.99 24.57 45.13
C SER A 319 6.64 23.80 46.42
N GLY A 320 7.38 24.00 47.51
CA GLY A 320 7.15 23.36 48.81
C GLY A 320 7.65 21.91 48.94
N TYR A 321 8.45 21.43 48.00
CA TYR A 321 9.07 20.10 48.05
C TYR A 321 10.47 20.15 48.65
N LEU A 322 10.87 19.05 49.29
CA LEU A 322 12.24 18.88 49.79
C LEU A 322 13.24 18.80 48.63
N PRO A 323 14.42 19.43 48.77
CA PRO A 323 15.52 19.27 47.82
C PRO A 323 16.06 17.84 47.88
N ILE A 324 16.66 17.40 46.78
CA ILE A 324 17.24 16.08 46.63
C ILE A 324 18.76 16.18 46.39
N SER A 325 19.47 15.09 46.60
CA SER A 325 20.90 14.98 46.30
C SER A 325 21.14 13.73 45.48
N ILE A 326 22.15 13.76 44.61
CA ILE A 326 22.52 12.61 43.77
C ILE A 326 23.96 12.20 44.05
N GLY A 327 24.25 10.90 43.96
CA GLY A 327 25.61 10.38 43.88
C GLY A 327 25.94 10.05 42.43
N ILE A 328 27.12 10.44 41.95
CA ILE A 328 27.59 10.10 40.60
C ILE A 328 28.91 9.33 40.73
N GLY A 329 28.98 8.15 40.11
CA GLY A 329 30.18 7.34 39.97
C GLY A 329 30.54 7.19 38.50
N ILE A 330 31.83 7.30 38.17
CA ILE A 330 32.32 7.17 36.80
C ILE A 330 33.47 6.17 36.79
N HIS A 331 33.41 5.22 35.86
CA HIS A 331 34.51 4.31 35.55
C HIS A 331 34.87 4.42 34.08
N ALA A 332 36.17 4.46 33.76
CA ALA A 332 36.68 4.53 32.40
C ALA A 332 37.61 3.35 32.14
N GLY A 333 37.37 2.60 31.07
CA GLY A 333 38.16 1.42 30.71
C GLY A 333 37.55 0.63 29.56
N GLU A 334 38.08 -0.57 29.35
CA GLU A 334 37.54 -1.53 28.38
C GLU A 334 36.29 -2.20 28.97
N VAL A 335 35.18 -2.14 28.22
CA VAL A 335 33.86 -2.67 28.59
C VAL A 335 33.34 -3.60 27.51
#